data_AF-A0A8T5HI64-F1
#
_entry.id   AF-A0A8T5HI64-F1
#
_cell.length_a   1.000
_cell.length_b   1.000
_cell.length_c   1.000
_cell.angle_alpha   90.00
_cell.angle_beta   90.00
_cell.angle_gamma   90.00
#
_symmetry.space_group_name_H-M   'P 1'
#
loop_
_entity.id
_entity.type
_entity.pdbx_description
1 polymer ?
#
loop_
_entity_poly.entity_id
_entity_poly.type
_entity_poly.pdbx_seq_one_letter_code
_entity_poly.pdbx_strand_id
1 'polypeptide(L)'
;VTVSMDKISFLKPVFVGNVLFVNARVNYVQKSSMEIEVNVEAEDIAKGTRVHTGNAYVTFVALDNNGKPTPVPTLCIDNPEDQKRFDEGKLRMEHRIKERKK
;
A
#
# COMPACT_ATOMS: atom_id res chain seq x y z
N VAL A 1 -7.03 1.80 11.44
CA VAL A 1 -6.17 0.70 11.94
C VAL A 1 -5.68 -0.15 10.77
N THR A 2 -4.50 -0.78 10.87
CA THR A 2 -4.00 -1.76 9.89
C THR A 2 -4.66 -3.11 10.11
N VAL A 3 -5.23 -3.70 9.05
CA VAL A 3 -5.95 -4.97 9.13
C VAL A 3 -5.18 -6.12 8.52
N SER A 4 -4.40 -5.87 7.46
CA SER A 4 -3.46 -6.86 6.93
C SER A 4 -2.35 -6.21 6.13
N MET A 5 -1.23 -6.93 6.03
CA MET A 5 -0.19 -6.71 5.03
C MET A 5 -0.18 -7.95 4.14
N ASP A 6 -0.40 -7.77 2.84
CA ASP A 6 -0.73 -8.91 1.98
C ASP A 6 0.50 -9.47 1.29
N LYS A 7 1.29 -8.60 0.67
CA LYS A 7 2.54 -8.97 0.01
C LYS A 7 3.57 -7.93 0.34
N ILE A 8 4.69 -8.39 0.90
CA ILE A 8 5.90 -7.59 1.09
C ILE A 8 6.96 -8.25 0.21
N SER A 9 7.56 -7.48 -0.69
CA SER A 9 8.65 -7.95 -1.53
C SER A 9 9.92 -7.21 -1.15
N PHE A 10 10.94 -7.95 -0.76
CA PHE A 10 12.28 -7.43 -0.51
C PHE A 10 13.16 -7.76 -1.73
N LEU A 11 13.45 -6.75 -2.52
CA LEU A 11 14.17 -6.88 -3.79
C LEU A 11 15.67 -6.66 -3.61
N LYS A 12 16.06 -5.75 -2.71
CA LYS A 12 17.47 -5.41 -2.41
C LYS A 12 17.64 -5.12 -0.92
N PRO A 13 18.82 -5.40 -0.36
CA PRO A 13 19.10 -5.11 1.05
C PRO A 13 19.15 -3.60 1.32
N VAL A 14 18.88 -3.25 2.57
CA VAL A 14 19.10 -1.91 3.14
C VAL A 14 20.27 -2.03 4.11
N PHE A 15 21.24 -1.12 4.04
CA PHE A 15 22.41 -1.11 4.91
C PHE A 15 22.32 -0.02 5.98
N VAL A 16 23.03 -0.22 7.09
CA VAL A 16 23.18 0.81 8.13
C VAL A 16 23.76 2.08 7.52
N GLY A 17 23.16 3.22 7.82
CA GLY A 17 23.54 4.52 7.27
C GLY A 17 22.82 4.88 5.96
N ASN A 18 22.02 3.99 5.37
CA ASN A 18 21.14 4.38 4.26
C ASN A 18 19.99 5.25 4.75
N VAL A 19 19.60 6.22 3.91
CA VAL A 19 18.35 6.98 4.07
C VAL A 19 17.24 6.27 3.31
N LEU A 20 16.10 6.06 3.96
CA LEU A 20 14.95 5.41 3.35
C LEU A 20 13.95 6.44 2.84
N PHE A 21 13.49 6.24 1.60
CA PHE A 21 12.37 6.94 1.01
C PHE A 21 11.20 5.97 0.94
N VAL A 22 10.16 6.23 1.72
CA VAL A 22 8.96 5.41 1.80
C VAL A 22 7.81 6.20 1.21
N ASN A 23 7.44 5.88 -0.03
CA ASN A 23 6.33 6.51 -0.73
C ASN A 23 5.10 5.62 -0.62
N ALA A 24 3.98 6.17 -0.18
CA ALA A 24 2.73 5.42 -0.03
C ALA A 24 1.61 6.07 -0.83
N ARG A 25 0.77 5.24 -1.44
CA ARG A 25 -0.38 5.68 -2.25
C ARG A 25 -1.60 4.81 -1.97
N VAL A 26 -2.76 5.45 -1.78
CA VAL A 26 -4.04 4.73 -1.78
C VAL A 26 -4.37 4.35 -3.23
N ASN A 27 -4.43 3.06 -3.50
CA ASN A 27 -4.72 2.55 -4.84
C ASN A 27 -6.18 2.14 -5.00
N TYR A 28 -6.82 1.68 -3.92
CA TYR A 28 -8.21 1.24 -3.97
C TYR A 28 -8.94 1.58 -2.68
N VAL A 29 -10.21 1.98 -2.82
CA VAL A 29 -11.09 2.30 -1.71
C VAL A 29 -12.40 1.52 -1.88
N GLN A 30 -12.83 0.85 -0.82
CA GLN A 30 -14.14 0.21 -0.74
C GLN A 30 -15.08 1.06 0.14
N LYS A 31 -15.84 0.44 1.05
CA LYS A 31 -16.75 1.17 1.95
C LYS A 31 -15.96 1.83 3.08
N SER A 32 -15.27 1.03 3.88
CA SER A 32 -14.50 1.48 5.06
C SER A 32 -13.03 1.07 5.02
N SER A 33 -12.63 0.35 3.96
CA SER A 33 -11.28 -0.18 3.79
C SER A 33 -10.57 0.45 2.61
N MET A 34 -9.25 0.54 2.75
CA MET A 34 -8.36 1.13 1.75
C MET A 34 -7.18 0.20 1.53
N GLU A 35 -6.83 -0.03 0.27
CA GLU A 35 -5.55 -0.63 -0.11
C GLU A 35 -4.53 0.48 -0.35
N ILE A 36 -3.37 0.34 0.29
CA ILE A 36 -2.25 1.26 0.21
C ILE A 36 -1.05 0.49 -0.38
N GLU A 37 -0.54 0.96 -1.50
CA GLU A 37 0.74 0.53 -2.04
C GLU A 37 1.86 1.35 -1.38
N VAL A 38 2.92 0.67 -0.96
CA VAL A 38 4.11 1.26 -0.37
C VAL A 38 5.30 0.89 -1.24
N ASN A 39 6.06 1.88 -1.68
CA ASN A 39 7.30 1.72 -2.43
C ASN A 39 8.45 2.27 -1.59
N VAL A 40 9.49 1.44 -1.41
CA VAL A 40 10.65 1.75 -0.57
C VAL A 40 11.90 1.83 -1.43
N GLU A 41 12.65 2.92 -1.27
CA GLU A 41 13.97 3.11 -1.85
C GLU A 41 14.98 3.37 -0.73
N ALA A 42 16.22 2.92 -0.92
CA ALA A 42 17.33 3.22 -0.03
C ALA A 42 18.39 4.02 -0.79
N GLU A 43 18.87 5.08 -0.14
CA GLU A 43 19.94 5.92 -0.65
C GLU A 43 21.19 5.79 0.23
N ASP A 44 22.31 5.46 -0.40
CA ASP A 44 23.64 5.57 0.19
C ASP A 44 24.14 6.98 -0.08
N ILE A 45 24.07 7.84 0.95
CA ILE A 45 24.40 9.27 0.85
C ILE A 45 25.88 9.48 0.48
N ALA A 46 26.77 8.60 0.95
CA ALA A 46 28.20 8.73 0.66
C ALA A 46 28.51 8.39 -0.80
N LYS A 47 27.77 7.44 -1.39
CA LYS A 47 27.93 7.07 -2.81
C LYS A 47 27.03 7.85 -3.77
N GLY A 48 26.01 8.55 -3.26
CA GLY A 48 25.01 9.25 -4.08
C GLY A 48 24.11 8.30 -4.89
N THR A 49 23.98 7.04 -4.47
CA THR A 49 23.21 6.01 -5.20
C THR A 49 21.88 5.74 -4.52
N ARG A 50 20.78 5.70 -5.28
CA ARG A 50 19.46 5.30 -4.81
C ARG A 50 18.97 4.03 -5.50
N VAL A 51 18.44 3.09 -4.72
CA VAL A 51 17.94 1.81 -5.22
C VAL A 51 16.57 1.48 -4.66
N HIS A 52 15.68 0.95 -5.50
CA HIS A 52 14.41 0.38 -5.05
C HIS A 52 14.67 -0.92 -4.28
N THR A 53 14.25 -0.97 -3.01
CA THR A 53 14.54 -2.07 -2.09
C THR A 53 13.35 -2.98 -1.86
N GLY A 54 12.14 -2.46 -2.02
CA GLY A 54 10.96 -3.28 -1.86
C GLY A 54 9.66 -2.53 -2.01
N ASN A 55 8.60 -3.31 -2.04
CA ASN A 55 7.24 -2.82 -2.13
C ASN A 55 6.31 -3.64 -1.25
N ALA A 56 5.24 -3.01 -0.78
CA ALA A 56 4.21 -3.68 0.01
C ALA A 56 2.80 -3.22 -0.37
N TYR A 57 1.83 -4.12 -0.21
CA TYR A 57 0.41 -3.78 -0.24
C TYR A 57 -0.20 -3.97 1.15
N VAL A 58 -0.78 -2.90 1.69
CA VAL A 58 -1.29 -2.85 3.06
C VAL A 58 -2.77 -2.49 3.02
N THR A 59 -3.57 -3.22 3.79
CA THR A 59 -4.99 -2.93 3.94
C THR A 59 -5.26 -2.21 5.25
N PHE A 60 -5.88 -1.04 5.15
CA PHE A 60 -6.34 -0.25 6.29
C PHE A 60 -7.86 -0.26 6.37
N VAL A 61 -8.38 -0.11 7.59
CA VAL A 61 -9.80 0.14 7.86
C VAL A 61 -9.93 1.41 8.70
N ALA A 62 -10.80 2.31 8.27
CA ALA A 62 -11.19 3.48 9.03
C ALA A 62 -12.19 3.08 10.13
N LEU A 63 -12.00 3.60 11.34
CA LEU A 63 -12.86 3.36 12.48
C LEU A 63 -13.41 4.70 13.01
N ASP A 64 -14.64 4.70 13.51
CA ASP A 64 -15.21 5.82 14.24
C ASP A 64 -14.71 5.88 15.70
N ASN A 65 -15.19 6.86 16.47
CA ASN A 65 -14.83 7.05 17.88
C ASN A 65 -15.22 5.85 18.78
N ASN A 66 -16.13 4.99 18.33
CA ASN A 66 -16.57 3.79 19.05
C ASN A 66 -15.83 2.52 18.55
N GLY A 67 -14.84 2.67 17.68
CA GLY A 67 -14.08 1.55 17.11
C GLY A 67 -14.83 0.76 16.02
N LYS A 68 -15.94 1.28 15.49
CA LYS A 68 -16.70 0.61 14.42
C LYS A 68 -16.23 1.07 13.03
N PRO A 69 -16.19 0.18 12.02
CA PRO A 69 -15.83 0.56 10.66
C PRO A 69 -16.71 1.69 10.13
N THR A 70 -16.06 2.76 9.65
CA THR A 70 -16.74 3.96 9.15
C THR A 70 -16.45 4.19 7.67
N PRO A 71 -17.38 4.75 6.88
CA PRO A 71 -17.15 5.03 5.47
C PRO A 71 -15.96 5.96 5.25
N VAL A 72 -15.22 5.74 4.16
CA VAL A 72 -14.14 6.61 3.69
C VAL A 72 -14.53 7.31 2.37
N PRO A 73 -13.95 8.47 2.05
CA PRO A 73 -14.18 9.13 0.77
C PRO A 73 -13.78 8.25 -0.42
N THR A 74 -14.51 8.37 -1.53
CA THR A 74 -14.14 7.73 -2.79
C THR A 74 -12.80 8.27 -3.30
N LEU A 75 -12.00 7.41 -3.93
CA LEU A 75 -10.75 7.83 -4.55
C LEU A 75 -11.03 8.63 -5.82
N CYS A 76 -10.37 9.78 -5.98
CA CYS A 76 -10.40 10.54 -7.23
C CYS A 76 -9.57 9.80 -8.29
N ILE A 77 -10.13 9.57 -9.46
CA ILE A 77 -9.47 8.88 -10.57
C ILE A 77 -9.39 9.86 -11.73
N ASP A 78 -8.23 10.47 -11.92
CA ASP A 78 -8.08 11.61 -12.85
C ASP A 78 -7.52 11.18 -14.21
N ASN A 79 -6.85 10.03 -14.29
CA ASN A 79 -6.17 9.57 -15.50
C ASN A 79 -6.22 8.03 -15.66
N PRO A 80 -5.86 7.51 -16.84
CA PRO A 80 -5.92 6.07 -17.11
C PRO A 80 -5.00 5.22 -16.22
N GLU A 81 -3.87 5.77 -15.74
CA GLU A 81 -2.97 5.05 -14.84
C GLU A 81 -3.61 4.87 -13.45
N ASP A 82 -4.30 5.90 -12.96
CA ASP A 82 -5.06 5.83 -11.71
C ASP A 82 -6.21 4.83 -11.81
N GLN A 83 -6.91 4.79 -12.95
CA GLN A 83 -7.95 3.80 -13.19
C GLN A 83 -7.39 2.37 -13.17
N LYS A 84 -6.26 2.16 -13.85
CA LYS A 84 -5.57 0.87 -13.85
C LYS A 84 -5.17 0.44 -12.43
N ARG A 85 -4.56 1.34 -11.65
CA ARG A 85 -4.19 1.06 -10.24
C ARG A 85 -5.41 0.70 -9.40
N PHE A 86 -6.54 1.39 -9.61
CA PHE A 86 -7.79 1.13 -8.92
C PHE A 86 -8.33 -0.27 -9.22
N ASP A 87 -8.36 -0.66 -10.48
CA ASP A 87 -8.83 -1.98 -10.90
C ASP A 87 -7.91 -3.11 -10.39
N GLU A 88 -6.59 -2.91 -10.43
CA GLU A 88 -5.63 -3.86 -9.87
C GLU A 88 -5.76 -4.01 -8.35
N GLY A 89 -5.98 -2.90 -7.63
CA GLY A 89 -6.20 -2.92 -6.18
C GLY A 89 -7.50 -3.59 -5.78
N LYS A 90 -8.56 -3.39 -6.58
CA LYS A 90 -9.82 -4.13 -6.42
C LYS A 90 -9.60 -5.63 -6.55
N LEU A 91 -8.91 -6.08 -7.59
CA LEU A 91 -8.62 -7.50 -7.81
C LEU A 91 -7.82 -8.10 -6.65
N ARG A 92 -6.76 -7.43 -6.18
CA ARG A 92 -5.98 -7.86 -5.01
C ARG A 92 -6.86 -8.02 -3.76
N MET A 93 -7.76 -7.06 -3.50
CA MET A 93 -8.69 -7.17 -2.38
C MET A 93 -9.65 -8.35 -2.52
N GLU A 94 -10.23 -8.57 -3.71
CA GLU A 94 -11.14 -9.69 -3.94
C GLU A 94 -10.44 -11.04 -3.71
N HIS A 95 -9.19 -11.18 -4.17
CA HIS A 95 -8.36 -12.36 -3.91
C HIS A 95 -8.19 -12.58 -2.40
N ARG A 96 -7.84 -11.54 -1.64
CA ARG A 96 -7.69 -11.62 -0.19
C ARG A 96 -8.97 -12.04 0.53
N ILE A 97 -10.12 -11.51 0.13
CA ILE A 97 -11.41 -11.89 0.73
C ILE A 97 -11.72 -13.37 0.46
N LYS A 98 -11.40 -13.88 -0.74
CA LYS A 98 -11.56 -15.29 -1.07
C LYS A 98 -10.65 -16.18 -0.21
N GLU A 99 -9.38 -15.83 -0.07
CA GLU A 99 -8.42 -16.58 0.76
C GLU A 99 -8.81 -16.62 2.24
N ARG A 100 -9.43 -15.56 2.78
CA ARG A 100 -9.91 -15.53 4.18
C ARG A 100 -11.14 -16.39 4.46
N LYS A 101 -11.92 -16.74 3.44
CA LYS A 101 -13.17 -17.53 3.58
C LYS A 101 -12.91 -19.04 3.48
N LYS A 102 -11.71 -19.44 3.12
CA LYS A 102 -11.26 -20.83 3.03
C LYS A 102 -10.61 -21.24 4.35
#